data_AF-A0A0N4W4E7-F1
#
_entry.id   AF-A0A0N4W4E7-F1
#
_cell.length_a   1.000
_cell.length_b   1.000
_cell.length_c   1.000
_cell.angle_alpha   90.00
_cell.angle_beta   90.00
_cell.angle_gamma   90.00
#
_symmetry.space_group_name_H-M   'P 1'
#
loop_
_entity.id
_entity.type
_entity.pdbx_description
1 polymer ?
#
loop_
_entity_poly.entity_id
_entity_poly.type
_entity_poly.pdbx_seq_one_letter_code
_entity_poly.pdbx_strand_id
1 'polypeptide(L)'
;MLLVIILLATTHARIFHKPREFRCQSLVVFGDSLSDDGVEATGESHGFTRNSNGKIWPEYVERMLQCDEYINYAYSGAKSGQDNFYFEGWSGVGWQEQETEKQWSNGKNDGKLTFEHSFELDRN
;
A
#
# COMPACT_ATOMS: atom_id res chain seq x y z
N MET A 1 43.51 -23.29 27.43
CA MET A 1 43.08 -21.88 27.44
C MET A 1 42.52 -21.38 26.11
N LEU A 2 43.07 -21.77 24.95
CA LEU A 2 42.58 -21.32 23.63
C LEU A 2 41.11 -21.71 23.34
N LEU A 3 40.68 -22.90 23.77
CA LEU A 3 39.34 -23.45 23.54
C LEU A 3 38.22 -22.69 24.30
N VAL A 4 38.54 -22.14 25.47
CA VAL A 4 37.59 -21.35 26.29
C VAL A 4 37.36 -19.97 25.68
N ILE A 5 38.38 -19.38 25.05
CA ILE A 5 38.30 -18.08 24.38
C ILE A 5 37.43 -18.18 23.10
N ILE A 6 37.54 -19.28 22.36
CA ILE A 6 36.71 -19.51 21.16
C ILE A 6 35.24 -19.73 21.53
N LEU A 7 34.95 -20.45 22.62
CA LEU A 7 33.58 -20.65 23.12
C LEU A 7 32.94 -19.37 23.68
N LEU A 8 33.73 -18.43 24.21
CA LEU A 8 33.26 -17.10 24.64
C LEU A 8 33.01 -16.15 23.45
N ALA A 9 33.73 -16.33 22.34
CA ALA A 9 33.60 -15.50 21.15
C ALA A 9 32.33 -15.80 20.34
N THR A 10 31.79 -17.03 20.40
CA THR A 10 30.59 -17.41 19.63
C THR A 10 29.27 -16.95 20.26
N THR A 11 29.25 -16.49 21.51
CA THR A 11 28.02 -16.06 22.20
C THR A 11 27.59 -14.62 21.89
N HIS A 12 28.43 -13.83 21.20
CA HIS A 12 28.23 -12.39 21.03
C HIS A 12 27.81 -11.95 19.63
N ALA A 13 27.71 -12.85 18.65
CA ALA A 13 27.15 -12.52 17.35
C ALA A 13 25.61 -12.57 17.38
N ARG A 14 24.98 -11.86 18.32
CA ARG A 14 23.57 -11.51 18.16
C ARG A 14 23.52 -10.38 17.14
N ILE A 15 23.12 -10.72 15.92
CA ILE A 15 22.67 -9.74 14.94
C ILE A 15 21.44 -9.09 15.56
N PHE A 16 21.65 -8.02 16.33
CA PHE A 16 20.59 -7.13 16.75
C PHE A 16 20.15 -6.39 15.49
N HIS A 17 19.15 -6.93 14.79
CA HIS A 17 18.30 -6.09 13.96
C HIS A 17 17.65 -5.08 14.91
N LYS A 18 18.28 -3.91 15.04
CA LYS A 18 17.63 -2.76 15.64
C LYS A 18 16.38 -2.53 14.78
N PRO A 19 15.15 -2.70 15.31
CA PRO A 19 13.96 -2.38 14.55
C PRO A 19 14.14 -0.93 14.12
N ARG A 20 14.13 -0.68 12.81
CA ARG A 20 14.06 0.68 12.32
C ARG A 20 12.69 1.15 12.80
N GLU A 21 12.63 2.09 13.73
CA GLU A 21 11.37 2.74 14.08
C GLU A 21 10.90 3.50 12.84
N PHE A 22 10.08 2.84 12.05
CA PHE A 22 9.41 3.41 10.90
C PHE A 22 8.01 3.77 11.36
N ARG A 23 7.72 5.06 11.44
CA ARG A 23 6.35 5.55 11.57
C ARG A 23 5.78 5.68 10.17
N CYS A 24 4.78 4.87 9.86
CA CYS A 24 4.04 5.02 8.62
C CYS A 24 3.25 6.34 8.68
N GLN A 25 3.54 7.26 7.76
CA GLN A 25 2.76 8.50 7.66
C GLN A 25 1.48 8.23 6.88
N SER A 26 1.60 7.65 5.69
CA SER A 26 0.47 7.41 4.80
C SER A 26 0.61 6.04 4.14
N LEU A 27 -0.50 5.31 4.02
CA LEU A 27 -0.65 4.17 3.13
C LEU A 27 -1.61 4.56 1.99
N VAL A 28 -1.07 4.66 0.78
CA VAL A 28 -1.85 4.94 -0.44
C VAL A 28 -1.93 3.68 -1.26
N VAL A 29 -3.15 3.29 -1.65
CA VAL A 29 -3.39 2.03 -2.35
C VAL A 29 -4.05 2.26 -3.69
N PHE A 30 -3.44 1.67 -4.72
CA PHE A 30 -3.97 1.57 -6.07
C PHE A 30 -4.24 0.10 -6.38
N GLY A 31 -5.26 -0.19 -7.20
CA GLY A 31 -5.53 -1.56 -7.59
C GLY A 31 -6.96 -1.82 -8.04
N ASP A 32 -7.33 -3.09 -7.93
CA ASP A 32 -8.60 -3.65 -8.40
C ASP A 32 -9.48 -4.14 -7.23
N SER A 33 -10.42 -5.05 -7.52
CA SER A 33 -11.32 -5.66 -6.55
C SER A 33 -10.65 -6.36 -5.36
N LEU A 34 -9.37 -6.72 -5.44
CA LEU A 34 -8.65 -7.33 -4.31
C LEU A 34 -8.23 -6.31 -3.25
N SER A 35 -8.25 -5.02 -3.62
CA SER A 35 -7.83 -3.89 -2.79
C SER A 35 -8.91 -2.82 -2.62
N ASP A 36 -10.05 -2.91 -3.30
CA ASP A 36 -11.20 -2.00 -3.15
C ASP A 36 -11.88 -2.21 -1.78
N ASP A 37 -11.90 -1.17 -0.94
CA ASP A 37 -12.45 -1.22 0.42
C ASP A 37 -13.98 -1.01 0.47
N GLY A 38 -14.60 -0.69 -0.66
CA GLY A 38 -16.03 -0.46 -0.83
C GLY A 38 -16.54 0.85 -0.27
N VAL A 39 -15.67 1.80 0.07
CA VAL A 39 -16.09 3.12 0.52
C VAL A 39 -16.36 3.98 -0.73
N GLU A 40 -17.63 4.07 -1.10
CA GLU A 40 -18.08 4.94 -2.18
C GLU A 40 -17.92 6.42 -1.77
N ALA A 41 -16.95 7.09 -2.40
CA ALA A 41 -16.81 8.54 -2.57
C ALA A 41 -17.41 9.44 -1.46
N THR A 42 -17.05 9.20 -0.20
CA THR A 42 -17.08 10.22 0.84
C THR A 42 -15.66 10.49 1.31
N GLY A 43 -15.04 11.57 0.81
CA GLY A 43 -13.66 11.93 1.15
C GLY A 43 -12.63 11.34 0.17
N GLU A 44 -11.54 10.77 0.71
CA GLU A 44 -10.35 10.29 -0.03
C GLU A 44 -10.45 8.82 -0.51
N SER A 45 -11.59 8.15 -0.32
CA SER A 45 -11.77 6.77 -0.81
C SER A 45 -12.65 6.72 -2.06
N HIS A 46 -12.26 5.83 -2.96
CA HIS A 46 -12.70 5.80 -4.35
C HIS A 46 -13.19 4.40 -4.79
N GLY A 47 -13.70 3.60 -3.85
CA GLY A 47 -14.18 2.25 -4.13
C GLY A 47 -15.57 2.20 -4.77
N PHE A 48 -15.90 1.08 -5.42
CA PHE A 48 -17.30 0.75 -5.78
C PHE A 48 -17.94 -0.12 -4.70
N THR A 49 -17.32 -1.27 -4.43
CA THR A 49 -17.85 -2.25 -3.47
C THR A 49 -16.72 -3.17 -3.08
N ARG A 50 -16.63 -3.45 -1.77
CA ARG A 50 -15.70 -4.43 -1.24
C ARG A 50 -16.03 -5.82 -1.76
N ASN A 51 -15.12 -6.42 -2.51
CA ASN A 51 -15.32 -7.77 -3.05
C ASN A 51 -14.85 -8.86 -2.06
N SER A 52 -15.28 -8.73 -0.80
CA SER A 52 -14.95 -9.64 0.29
C SER A 52 -16.00 -9.57 1.40
N ASN A 53 -16.17 -10.66 2.15
CA ASN A 53 -17.03 -10.71 3.35
C ASN A 53 -16.31 -10.24 4.63
N GLY A 54 -15.09 -9.74 4.50
CA GLY A 54 -14.27 -9.26 5.61
C GLY A 54 -13.36 -8.13 5.17
N LYS A 55 -12.32 -7.86 5.96
CA LYS A 55 -11.31 -6.88 5.58
C LYS A 55 -10.48 -7.34 4.39
N ILE A 56 -10.08 -6.41 3.54
CA ILE A 56 -9.11 -6.61 2.46
C ILE A 56 -7.68 -6.44 2.99
N TRP A 57 -6.69 -6.92 2.23
CA TRP A 57 -5.29 -6.91 2.68
C TRP A 57 -4.77 -5.52 3.09
N PRO A 58 -5.13 -4.40 2.40
CA PRO A 58 -4.69 -3.06 2.80
C PRO A 58 -5.15 -2.66 4.21
N GLU A 59 -6.37 -3.02 4.60
CA GLU A 59 -6.91 -2.70 5.92
C GLU A 59 -6.21 -3.49 7.05
N TYR A 60 -5.60 -4.64 6.73
CA TYR A 60 -4.75 -5.34 7.68
C TYR A 60 -3.36 -4.72 7.75
N VAL A 61 -2.80 -4.31 6.61
CA VAL A 61 -1.48 -3.66 6.54
C VAL A 61 -1.50 -2.30 7.24
N GLU A 62 -2.52 -1.47 6.98
CA GLU A 62 -2.77 -0.22 7.69
C GLU A 62 -2.73 -0.45 9.20
N ARG A 63 -3.51 -1.41 9.70
CA ARG A 63 -3.57 -1.73 11.13
C ARG A 63 -2.23 -2.19 11.70
N MET A 64 -1.44 -2.95 10.94
CA MET A 64 -0.14 -3.45 11.37
C MET A 64 0.91 -2.33 11.43
N LEU A 65 0.85 -1.40 10.48
CA LEU A 65 1.79 -0.28 10.36
C LEU A 65 1.37 0.95 11.16
N GLN A 66 0.09 1.02 11.55
CA GLN A 66 -0.53 2.15 12.25
C GLN A 66 -0.25 3.47 11.53
N CYS A 67 -0.55 3.50 10.22
CA CYS A 67 -0.34 4.69 9.40
C CYS A 67 -1.20 5.85 9.91
N ASP A 68 -0.65 7.07 9.94
CA ASP A 68 -1.43 8.26 10.32
C ASP A 68 -2.59 8.50 9.33
N GLU A 69 -2.40 8.12 8.07
CA GLU A 69 -3.35 8.26 6.97
C GLU A 69 -3.47 6.98 6.13
N TYR A 70 -4.71 6.66 5.73
CA TYR A 70 -5.03 5.55 4.84
C TYR A 70 -5.92 6.04 3.70
N ILE A 71 -5.41 5.97 2.48
CA ILE A 71 -6.08 6.43 1.27
C ILE A 71 -6.14 5.26 0.29
N ASN A 72 -7.34 4.99 -0.21
CA ASN A 72 -7.57 3.87 -1.11
C ASN A 72 -8.24 4.33 -2.41
N TYR A 73 -7.46 4.30 -3.48
CA TYR A 73 -7.88 4.64 -4.83
C TYR A 73 -8.31 3.41 -5.65
N ALA A 74 -8.31 2.21 -5.07
CA ALA A 74 -8.61 0.99 -5.81
C ALA A 74 -10.08 0.91 -6.21
N TYR A 75 -10.32 0.66 -7.50
CA TYR A 75 -11.66 0.45 -8.06
C TYR A 75 -11.84 -1.01 -8.46
N SER A 76 -12.93 -1.63 -8.04
CA SER A 76 -13.30 -2.95 -8.53
C SER A 76 -13.35 -3.02 -10.05
N GLY A 77 -12.70 -4.05 -10.62
CA GLY A 77 -12.58 -4.23 -12.07
C GLY A 77 -11.48 -3.40 -12.76
N ALA A 78 -10.68 -2.61 -12.03
CA ALA A 78 -9.58 -1.84 -12.62
C ALA A 78 -8.62 -2.73 -13.43
N LYS A 79 -8.25 -2.28 -14.63
CA LYS A 79 -7.12 -2.83 -15.40
C LYS A 79 -5.85 -2.06 -15.04
N SER A 80 -4.69 -2.55 -15.47
CA SER A 80 -3.41 -1.85 -15.26
C SER A 80 -3.33 -0.50 -16.00
N GLY A 81 -4.04 -0.37 -17.13
CA GLY A 81 -4.10 0.86 -17.92
C GLY A 81 -5.07 1.93 -17.38
N GLN A 82 -5.71 2.67 -18.28
CA GLN A 82 -6.70 3.70 -17.93
C GLN A 82 -8.08 3.12 -17.58
N ASP A 83 -8.36 1.92 -18.09
CA ASP A 83 -9.72 1.40 -18.19
C ASP A 83 -10.11 0.45 -17.05
N ASN A 84 -11.39 0.13 -17.02
CA ASN A 84 -11.99 -0.90 -16.20
C ASN A 84 -12.36 -2.12 -17.06
N PHE A 85 -12.62 -3.26 -16.42
CA PHE A 85 -13.25 -4.43 -17.04
C PHE A 85 -14.66 -4.10 -17.56
N TYR A 86 -15.41 -3.26 -16.85
CA TYR A 86 -16.82 -2.96 -17.16
C TYR A 86 -17.03 -1.73 -18.05
N PHE A 87 -16.06 -0.82 -18.15
CA PHE A 87 -16.15 0.44 -18.89
C PHE A 87 -14.76 1.01 -19.19
N GLU A 88 -14.70 1.99 -20.08
CA GLU A 88 -13.45 2.59 -20.57
C GLU A 88 -13.29 4.04 -20.10
N GLY A 89 -12.05 4.52 -20.12
CA GLY A 89 -11.68 5.93 -19.94
C GLY A 89 -11.39 6.37 -18.51
N TRP A 90 -11.65 5.54 -17.49
CA TRP A 90 -11.32 5.85 -16.10
C TRP A 90 -11.34 4.61 -15.18
N SER A 91 -10.83 4.79 -13.96
CA SER A 91 -10.73 3.82 -12.85
C SER A 91 -9.67 2.72 -12.96
N GLY A 92 -8.98 2.57 -14.11
CA GLY A 92 -7.78 1.71 -14.19
C GLY A 92 -6.61 2.25 -13.35
N VAL A 93 -5.63 1.42 -13.02
CA VAL A 93 -4.50 1.80 -12.16
C VAL A 93 -3.74 3.01 -12.72
N GLY A 94 -3.46 3.02 -14.02
CA GLY A 94 -2.82 4.17 -14.67
C GLY A 94 -3.68 5.43 -14.68
N TRP A 95 -5.01 5.33 -14.54
CA TRP A 95 -5.88 6.49 -14.32
C TRP A 95 -5.82 6.95 -12.86
N GLN A 96 -5.82 6.02 -11.91
CA GLN A 96 -5.76 6.31 -10.48
C GLN A 96 -4.47 7.07 -10.14
N GLU A 97 -3.31 6.62 -10.64
CA GLU A 97 -2.03 7.31 -10.44
C GLU A 97 -2.05 8.76 -10.96
N GLN A 98 -2.52 8.94 -12.21
CA GLN A 98 -2.59 10.27 -12.82
C GLN A 98 -3.53 11.21 -12.07
N GLU A 99 -4.65 10.70 -11.58
CA GLU A 99 -5.60 11.52 -10.84
C GLU A 99 -5.05 11.92 -9.47
N THR A 100 -4.39 11.01 -8.77
CA THR A 100 -3.68 11.32 -7.52
C THR A 100 -2.56 12.35 -7.75
N GLU A 101 -1.77 12.23 -8.82
CA GLU A 101 -0.73 13.20 -9.17
C GLU A 101 -1.29 14.61 -9.45
N LYS A 102 -2.46 14.70 -10.11
CA LYS A 102 -3.14 15.98 -10.34
C LYS A 102 -3.65 16.59 -9.04
N GLN A 103 -4.23 15.79 -8.16
CA GLN A 103 -4.69 16.25 -6.85
C GLN A 103 -3.51 16.76 -6.01
N TRP A 104 -2.37 16.06 -6.09
CA TRP A 104 -1.11 16.45 -5.45
C TRP A 104 -0.56 17.77 -5.99
N SER A 105 -0.42 17.88 -7.32
CA SER A 105 0.14 19.05 -7.99
C SER A 105 -0.69 20.32 -7.77
N ASN A 106 -1.98 20.16 -7.54
CA ASN A 106 -2.89 21.26 -7.20
C ASN A 106 -2.83 21.67 -5.71
N GLY A 107 -1.84 21.18 -4.96
CA GLY A 107 -1.52 21.66 -3.60
C GLY A 107 -2.47 21.17 -2.53
N LYS A 108 -3.09 19.99 -2.71
CA LYS A 108 -3.99 19.43 -1.68
C LYS A 108 -3.28 18.63 -0.58
N ASN A 109 -2.01 18.21 -0.75
CA ASN A 109 -1.29 17.44 0.26
C ASN A 109 0.23 17.73 0.24
N ASP A 110 0.85 17.82 1.42
CA ASP A 110 2.18 18.43 1.66
C ASP A 110 3.31 17.36 1.86
N GLY A 111 2.97 16.07 1.86
CA GLY A 111 3.84 14.96 2.25
C GLY A 111 4.37 14.10 1.09
N LYS A 112 5.66 14.21 0.76
CA LYS A 112 6.36 13.39 -0.25
C LYS A 112 5.90 11.91 -0.29
N LEU A 113 5.18 11.51 -1.33
CA LEU A 113 4.84 10.11 -1.63
C LEU A 113 6.11 9.35 -2.02
N THR A 114 6.54 8.41 -1.18
CA THR A 114 7.48 7.36 -1.57
C THR A 114 6.66 6.14 -2.00
N PHE A 115 6.57 5.92 -3.30
CA PHE A 115 6.08 4.67 -3.87
C PHE A 115 7.11 3.57 -3.59
N GLU A 116 6.87 2.76 -2.55
CA GLU A 116 7.56 1.48 -2.39
C GLU A 116 6.50 0.37 -2.40
N HIS A 117 6.64 -0.55 -3.35
CA HIS A 117 5.84 -1.75 -3.60
C HIS A 117 4.47 -1.59 -4.28
N SER A 118 4.48 -1.56 -5.61
CA SER A 118 3.41 -2.10 -6.44
C SER A 118 3.51 -3.64 -6.45
N PHE A 119 2.53 -4.34 -5.86
CA PHE A 119 2.35 -5.77 -6.10
C PHE A 119 1.55 -5.94 -7.39
N GLU A 120 2.26 -5.99 -8.51
CA GLU A 120 1.65 -6.35 -9.79
C GLU A 120 1.53 -7.88 -9.82
N LEU A 121 0.31 -8.39 -9.64
CA LEU A 121 0.02 -9.78 -9.95
C LEU A 121 -0.02 -9.89 -11.48
N ASP A 122 1.11 -10.26 -12.07
CA ASP A 122 1.18 -10.71 -13.46
C ASP A 122 0.10 -11.78 -13.69
N ARG A 123 -1.01 -11.38 -14.32
CA ARG A 123 -1.98 -12.32 -14.88
C ARG A 123 -1.64 -12.49 -16.36
N ASN A 124 -1.14 -13.68 -16.67
CA ASN A 124 -0.96 -14.23 -18.02
C ASN A 124 -2.14 -13.95 -18.96
#